data_AF-A0A4U0XB63-F1
#
_entry.id   AF-A0A4U0XB63-F1
#
_cell.length_a   1.000
_cell.length_b   1.000
_cell.length_c   1.000
_cell.angle_alpha   90.00
_cell.angle_beta   90.00
_cell.angle_gamma   90.00
#
_symmetry.space_group_name_H-M   'P 1'
#
loop_
_entity.id
_entity.type
_entity.pdbx_description
1 polymer ?
#
loop_
_entity_poly.entity_id
_entity_poly.type
_entity_poly.pdbx_seq_one_letter_code
_entity_poly.pdbx_strand_id
1 'polypeptide(L)'
;MPHKLAINKYCTSTSIHAQRIGAVNTLIVHSSTSTQLRPAERKQILGDNTDWSGLASIIQQHNASSPTPAKTSLVIGVGSATRAVVYVMYQSGLTTIYLYNRTLSRASKIASAFSSLFTITVLDSLSDVPSTSSPDIIMARSPRTARPLRFPLRRCSRNRRARTSTWRRSRGRRRCWAWRRGTRVRRR
;
A
#
# COMPACT_ATOMS: atom_id res chain seq x y z
N MET A 1 -9.33 -10.11 -2.00
CA MET A 1 -9.57 -10.20 -3.45
C MET A 1 -8.53 -11.14 -4.02
N PRO A 2 -8.82 -12.45 -4.07
CA PRO A 2 -7.85 -13.49 -4.43
C PRO A 2 -7.40 -13.38 -5.90
N HIS A 3 -8.27 -12.90 -6.79
CA HIS A 3 -8.00 -12.84 -8.23
C HIS A 3 -6.82 -11.93 -8.63
N LYS A 4 -6.51 -10.89 -7.84
CA LYS A 4 -5.38 -9.98 -8.14
C LYS A 4 -4.01 -10.68 -8.09
N LEU A 5 -3.89 -11.78 -7.36
CA LEU A 5 -2.64 -12.57 -7.28
C LEU A 5 -2.62 -13.70 -8.31
N ALA A 6 -3.78 -14.28 -8.59
CA ALA A 6 -3.88 -15.45 -9.47
C ALA A 6 -3.93 -15.10 -10.96
N ILE A 7 -4.30 -13.87 -11.34
CA ILE A 7 -4.56 -13.52 -12.74
C ILE A 7 -3.30 -13.44 -13.61
N ASN A 8 -2.12 -13.38 -13.01
CA ASN A 8 -0.84 -13.28 -13.71
C ASN A 8 -0.64 -14.41 -14.75
N LYS A 9 -1.13 -15.63 -14.45
CA LYS A 9 -1.03 -16.79 -15.36
C LYS A 9 -1.82 -16.65 -16.67
N TYR A 10 -2.73 -15.69 -16.75
CA TYR A 10 -3.53 -15.42 -17.95
C TYR A 10 -3.00 -14.21 -18.73
N CYS A 11 -1.97 -13.53 -18.24
CA CYS A 11 -1.33 -12.44 -18.93
C CYS A 11 -0.21 -12.99 -19.82
N THR A 12 -0.13 -12.49 -21.05
CA THR A 12 0.99 -12.76 -21.96
C THR A 12 2.28 -12.13 -21.43
N SER A 13 2.16 -10.93 -20.87
CA SER A 13 3.27 -10.20 -20.25
C SER A 13 2.76 -9.37 -19.08
N THR A 14 3.67 -8.88 -18.23
CA THR A 14 3.33 -8.00 -17.12
C THR A 14 4.26 -6.81 -17.06
N SER A 15 3.75 -5.68 -16.58
CA SER A 15 4.58 -4.50 -16.34
C SER A 15 5.58 -4.76 -15.21
N ILE A 16 6.68 -4.00 -15.21
CA ILE A 16 7.68 -4.07 -14.14
C ILE A 16 7.06 -3.79 -12.76
N HIS A 17 6.09 -2.88 -12.68
CA HIS A 17 5.38 -2.57 -11.44
C HIS A 17 4.52 -3.75 -10.97
N ALA A 18 3.76 -4.37 -11.87
CA ALA A 18 2.95 -5.53 -11.54
C ALA A 18 3.81 -6.73 -11.11
N GLN A 19 4.97 -6.94 -11.74
CA GLN A 19 5.94 -7.96 -11.37
C GLN A 19 6.50 -7.73 -9.97
N ARG A 20 7.03 -6.53 -9.71
CA ARG A 20 7.59 -6.16 -8.39
C ARG A 20 6.55 -6.22 -7.28
N ILE A 21 5.34 -5.74 -7.55
CA ILE A 21 4.22 -5.83 -6.60
C ILE A 21 3.75 -7.28 -6.46
N GLY A 22 3.93 -8.12 -7.49
CA GLY A 22 3.43 -9.50 -7.57
C GLY A 22 1.91 -9.58 -7.52
N ALA A 23 1.22 -8.58 -8.07
CA ALA A 23 -0.22 -8.54 -8.18
C ALA A 23 -0.63 -7.68 -9.39
N VAL A 24 -1.68 -8.09 -10.09
CA VAL A 24 -2.26 -7.38 -11.24
C VAL A 24 -3.66 -6.89 -10.86
N ASN A 25 -3.97 -5.64 -11.16
CA ASN A 25 -5.32 -5.08 -10.98
C ASN A 25 -5.94 -4.59 -12.31
N THR A 26 -5.13 -4.43 -13.35
CA THR A 26 -5.48 -3.85 -14.63
C THR A 26 -5.02 -4.80 -15.74
N LEU A 27 -5.90 -5.11 -16.67
CA LEU A 27 -5.56 -5.88 -17.87
C LEU A 27 -5.70 -4.97 -19.07
N ILE A 28 -4.65 -4.90 -19.87
CA ILE A 28 -4.61 -4.14 -21.11
C ILE A 28 -4.60 -5.15 -22.24
N VAL A 29 -5.62 -5.09 -23.10
CA VAL A 29 -5.77 -6.03 -24.21
C VAL A 29 -5.30 -5.34 -25.48
N HIS A 30 -4.29 -5.90 -26.11
CA HIS A 30 -3.83 -5.50 -27.43
C HIS A 30 -4.26 -6.55 -28.46
N SER A 31 -4.85 -6.08 -29.55
CA SER A 31 -5.14 -6.90 -30.72
C SER A 31 -4.17 -6.55 -31.83
N SER A 32 -3.38 -7.53 -32.26
CA SER A 32 -2.58 -7.41 -33.48
C SER A 32 -3.48 -7.57 -34.70
N THR A 33 -3.32 -6.68 -35.68
CA THR A 33 -3.96 -6.79 -37.00
C THR A 33 -3.17 -7.69 -37.96
N SER A 34 -2.06 -8.27 -37.51
CA SER A 34 -1.22 -9.14 -38.33
C SER A 34 -2.01 -10.37 -38.79
N THR A 35 -2.14 -10.52 -40.11
CA THR A 35 -2.79 -11.66 -40.77
C THR A 35 -1.94 -12.93 -40.70
N GLN A 36 -0.66 -12.80 -40.33
CA GLN A 36 0.29 -13.91 -40.20
C GLN A 36 0.11 -14.70 -38.89
N LEU A 37 -0.58 -14.15 -37.88
CA LEU A 37 -0.79 -14.79 -36.58
C LEU A 37 -2.13 -15.50 -36.51
N ARG A 38 -2.17 -16.64 -35.80
CA ARG A 38 -3.42 -17.34 -35.51
C ARG A 38 -4.34 -16.44 -34.68
N PRO A 39 -5.68 -16.57 -34.78
CA PRO A 39 -6.62 -15.72 -34.04
C PRO A 39 -6.36 -15.65 -32.52
N ALA A 40 -5.94 -16.77 -31.91
CA ALA A 40 -5.58 -16.84 -30.49
C ALA A 40 -4.29 -16.09 -30.14
N GLU A 41 -3.36 -15.95 -31.08
CA GLU A 41 -2.06 -15.28 -30.90
C GLU A 41 -2.13 -13.78 -31.20
N ARG A 42 -3.18 -13.35 -31.93
CA ARG A 42 -3.44 -11.93 -32.17
C ARG A 42 -3.86 -11.18 -30.91
N LYS A 43 -4.27 -11.86 -29.84
CA LYS A 43 -4.70 -11.23 -28.59
C LYS A 43 -3.60 -11.32 -27.55
N GLN A 44 -2.96 -10.19 -27.28
CA GLN A 44 -1.97 -10.07 -26.21
C GLN A 44 -2.61 -9.40 -24.99
N ILE A 45 -2.37 -9.97 -23.81
CA ILE A 45 -2.88 -9.42 -22.55
C ILE A 45 -1.70 -8.99 -21.70
N LEU A 46 -1.55 -7.68 -21.52
CA LEU A 46 -0.58 -7.09 -20.61
C LEU A 46 -1.22 -6.87 -19.24
N GLY A 47 -0.65 -7.47 -18.20
CA GLY A 47 -1.07 -7.25 -16.82
C GLY A 47 -0.32 -6.08 -16.19
N ASP A 48 -1.05 -5.12 -15.64
CA ASP A 48 -0.50 -3.99 -14.90
C ASP A 48 -1.12 -3.86 -13.51
N ASN A 49 -0.44 -3.12 -12.65
CA ASN A 49 -0.95 -2.71 -11.35
C ASN A 49 -0.97 -1.18 -11.31
N THR A 50 -2.13 -0.59 -11.14
CA THR A 50 -2.33 0.87 -11.02
C THR A 50 -2.67 1.31 -9.60
N ASP A 51 -2.77 0.37 -8.65
CA ASP A 51 -3.05 0.72 -7.24
C ASP A 51 -1.87 1.53 -6.64
N TRP A 52 -0.66 1.37 -7.17
CA TRP A 52 0.53 2.08 -6.68
C TRP A 52 0.56 3.57 -7.06
N SER A 53 0.13 3.94 -8.27
CA SER A 53 0.24 5.32 -8.75
C SER A 53 -0.65 6.28 -7.97
N GLY A 54 -1.87 5.84 -7.63
CA GLY A 54 -2.78 6.61 -6.77
C GLY A 54 -2.28 6.78 -5.33
N LEU A 55 -1.48 5.83 -4.82
CA LEU A 55 -0.85 5.96 -3.51
C LEU A 55 0.40 6.85 -3.57
N ALA A 56 1.19 6.75 -4.63
CA ALA A 56 2.38 7.55 -4.85
C ALA A 56 2.06 9.05 -4.86
N SER A 57 0.98 9.45 -5.56
CA SER A 57 0.54 10.85 -5.59
C SER A 57 0.17 11.39 -4.20
N ILE A 58 -0.43 10.57 -3.34
CA ILE A 58 -0.78 10.95 -1.98
C ILE A 58 0.48 11.19 -1.13
N ILE A 59 1.48 10.31 -1.26
CA ILE A 59 2.75 10.46 -0.52
C ILE A 59 3.54 11.66 -1.03
N GLN A 60 3.56 11.87 -2.34
CA GLN A 60 4.22 13.02 -2.95
C GLN A 60 3.59 14.33 -2.45
N GLN A 61 2.27 14.42 -2.39
CA GLN A 61 1.57 15.58 -1.83
C GLN A 61 1.90 15.79 -0.35
N HIS A 62 2.00 14.71 0.44
CA HIS A 62 2.40 14.78 1.84
C HIS A 62 3.82 15.34 1.99
N ASN A 63 4.77 14.84 1.20
CA ASN A 63 6.16 15.28 1.23
C ASN A 63 6.31 16.74 0.76
N ALA A 64 5.57 17.15 -0.27
CA ALA A 64 5.55 18.54 -0.73
C ALA A 64 4.98 19.53 0.31
N SER A 65 4.09 19.06 1.18
CA SER A 65 3.50 19.88 2.25
C SER A 65 4.29 19.84 3.56
N SER A 66 5.39 19.09 3.61
CA SER A 66 6.17 18.85 4.83
C SER A 66 7.59 19.42 4.67
N PRO A 67 8.14 20.08 5.71
CA PRO A 67 9.49 20.64 5.64
C PRO A 67 10.60 19.59 5.57
N THR A 68 10.28 18.33 5.90
CA THR A 68 11.19 17.19 5.80
C THR A 68 10.48 16.01 5.14
N PRO A 69 11.14 15.26 4.23
CA PRO A 69 10.58 14.04 3.65
C PRO A 69 10.34 12.98 4.72
N ALA A 70 9.23 12.24 4.60
CA ALA A 70 8.96 11.10 5.47
C ALA A 70 10.04 10.01 5.30
N LYS A 71 10.56 9.47 6.41
CA LYS A 71 11.59 8.41 6.38
C LYS A 71 11.08 7.06 6.87
N THR A 72 10.13 7.08 7.81
CA THR A 72 9.63 5.87 8.47
C THR A 72 8.15 5.66 8.17
N SER A 73 7.77 4.44 7.78
CA SER A 73 6.37 4.04 7.61
C SER A 73 6.00 2.82 8.43
N LEU A 74 4.72 2.75 8.78
CA LEU A 74 4.08 1.58 9.34
C LEU A 74 2.91 1.14 8.46
N VAL A 75 2.97 -0.08 7.97
CA VAL A 75 1.92 -0.72 7.19
C VAL A 75 1.24 -1.78 8.04
N ILE A 76 -0.09 -1.74 8.09
CA ILE A 76 -0.89 -2.69 8.88
C ILE A 76 -1.82 -3.48 7.97
N GLY A 77 -1.70 -4.81 8.02
CA GLY A 77 -2.52 -5.76 7.30
C GLY A 77 -1.79 -6.46 6.16
N VAL A 78 -2.51 -7.31 5.42
CA VAL A 78 -1.95 -8.18 4.38
C VAL A 78 -2.77 -8.19 3.08
N GLY A 79 -2.18 -8.71 2.01
CA GLY A 79 -2.80 -8.95 0.71
C GLY A 79 -2.32 -8.02 -0.40
N SER A 80 -2.94 -8.09 -1.58
CA SER A 80 -2.49 -7.39 -2.79
C SER A 80 -2.36 -5.87 -2.65
N ALA A 81 -3.29 -5.22 -1.94
CA ALA A 81 -3.22 -3.78 -1.69
C ALA A 81 -2.07 -3.40 -0.75
N THR A 82 -1.79 -4.23 0.26
CA THR A 82 -0.63 -4.06 1.15
C THR A 82 0.66 -4.12 0.35
N ARG A 83 0.77 -5.06 -0.61
CA ARG A 83 1.94 -5.16 -1.49
C ARG A 83 2.14 -3.88 -2.31
N ALA A 84 1.06 -3.30 -2.85
CA ALA A 84 1.13 -2.01 -3.54
C ALA A 84 1.56 -0.85 -2.61
N VAL A 85 1.04 -0.80 -1.37
CA VAL A 85 1.46 0.19 -0.37
C VAL A 85 2.95 0.08 -0.07
N VAL A 86 3.43 -1.13 0.25
CA VAL A 86 4.83 -1.40 0.59
C VAL A 86 5.76 -1.03 -0.56
N TYR A 87 5.39 -1.39 -1.80
CA TYR A 87 6.12 -0.99 -3.00
C TYR A 87 6.21 0.54 -3.17
N VAL A 88 5.12 1.26 -2.92
CA VAL A 88 5.09 2.73 -3.03
C VAL A 88 5.93 3.40 -1.95
N MET A 89 5.93 2.87 -0.72
CA MET A 89 6.78 3.41 0.36
C MET A 89 8.25 3.35 -0.05
N TYR A 90 8.67 2.21 -0.60
CA TYR A 90 10.00 2.05 -1.16
C TYR A 90 10.27 3.03 -2.32
N GLN A 91 9.37 3.11 -3.30
CA GLN A 91 9.53 4.01 -4.45
C GLN A 91 9.55 5.50 -4.05
N SER A 92 8.92 5.86 -2.93
CA SER A 92 8.88 7.22 -2.40
C SER A 92 10.10 7.57 -1.53
N GLY A 93 11.08 6.66 -1.41
CA GLY A 93 12.34 6.89 -0.69
C GLY A 93 12.26 6.70 0.82
N LEU A 94 11.24 5.99 1.34
CA LEU A 94 11.20 5.68 2.77
C LEU A 94 12.21 4.59 3.11
N THR A 95 13.11 4.90 4.04
CA THR A 95 14.21 4.02 4.45
C THR A 95 13.76 2.90 5.37
N THR A 96 12.74 3.17 6.20
CA THR A 96 12.28 2.25 7.23
C THR A 96 10.82 1.90 7.01
N ILE A 97 10.54 0.62 6.72
CA ILE A 97 9.19 0.12 6.45
C ILE A 97 8.87 -0.97 7.46
N TYR A 98 7.99 -0.65 8.41
CA TYR A 98 7.44 -1.60 9.36
C TYR A 98 6.19 -2.26 8.81
N LEU A 99 6.07 -3.57 8.97
CA LEU A 99 4.89 -4.33 8.57
C LEU A 99 4.32 -5.10 9.76
N TYR A 100 3.07 -4.80 10.12
CA TYR A 100 2.37 -5.50 11.18
C TYR A 100 1.13 -6.22 10.65
N ASN A 101 0.90 -7.45 11.13
CA ASN A 101 -0.35 -8.17 10.93
C ASN A 101 -0.60 -9.13 12.08
N ARG A 102 -1.88 -9.41 12.40
CA ARG A 102 -2.26 -10.36 13.46
C ARG A 102 -1.63 -11.75 13.28
N THR A 103 -1.44 -12.17 12.03
CA THR A 103 -0.75 -13.43 11.70
C THR A 103 0.62 -13.09 11.12
N LEU A 104 1.68 -13.35 11.89
CA LEU A 104 3.06 -13.04 11.50
C LEU A 104 3.45 -13.74 10.20
N SER A 105 3.15 -15.04 10.06
CA SER A 105 3.51 -15.80 8.85
C SER A 105 3.00 -15.18 7.55
N ARG A 106 1.85 -14.48 7.58
CA ARG A 106 1.33 -13.76 6.41
C ARG A 106 2.07 -12.45 6.14
N ALA A 107 2.54 -11.76 7.17
CA ALA A 107 3.38 -10.56 7.02
C ALA A 107 4.78 -10.96 6.52
N SER A 108 5.38 -12.00 7.08
CA SER A 108 6.69 -12.51 6.65
C SER A 108 6.68 -12.92 5.18
N LYS A 109 5.60 -13.58 4.69
CA LYS A 109 5.45 -13.87 3.25
C LYS A 109 5.50 -12.63 2.36
N ILE A 110 4.95 -11.50 2.81
CA ILE A 110 5.06 -10.24 2.07
C ILE A 110 6.49 -9.71 2.16
N ALA A 111 7.10 -9.72 3.35
CA ALA A 111 8.48 -9.27 3.53
C ALA A 111 9.46 -10.04 2.63
N SER A 112 9.38 -11.37 2.60
CA SER A 112 10.18 -12.23 1.73
C SER A 112 9.92 -12.00 0.24
N ALA A 113 8.72 -11.57 -0.15
CA ALA A 113 8.44 -11.28 -1.56
C ALA A 113 9.13 -10.00 -2.07
N PHE A 114 9.58 -9.13 -1.17
CA PHE A 114 10.28 -7.88 -1.48
C PHE A 114 11.75 -7.88 -1.04
N SER A 115 12.25 -8.96 -0.45
CA SER A 115 13.61 -9.01 0.14
C SER A 115 14.73 -8.81 -0.88
N SER A 116 14.46 -9.01 -2.18
CA SER A 116 15.40 -8.70 -3.27
C SER A 116 15.47 -7.21 -3.63
N LEU A 117 14.49 -6.42 -3.21
CA LEU A 117 14.39 -4.99 -3.52
C LEU A 117 14.74 -4.12 -2.32
N PHE A 118 14.24 -4.48 -1.12
CA PHE A 118 14.47 -3.75 0.12
C PHE A 118 14.09 -4.57 1.35
N THR A 119 14.60 -4.16 2.51
CA THR A 119 14.32 -4.79 3.79
C THR A 119 13.02 -4.26 4.41
N ILE A 120 12.17 -5.18 4.87
CA ILE A 120 10.94 -4.86 5.60
C ILE A 120 11.05 -5.45 7.00
N THR A 121 10.85 -4.62 8.03
CA THR A 121 10.86 -5.07 9.41
C THR A 121 9.46 -5.52 9.80
N VAL A 122 9.27 -6.83 9.95
CA VAL A 122 8.01 -7.41 10.42
C VAL A 122 7.93 -7.24 11.94
N LEU A 123 6.79 -6.75 12.43
CA LEU A 123 6.54 -6.55 13.86
C LEU A 123 5.61 -7.62 14.41
N ASP A 124 5.93 -8.16 15.59
CA ASP A 124 5.08 -9.07 16.37
C ASP A 124 3.93 -8.33 17.05
N SER A 125 4.22 -7.15 17.57
CA SER A 125 3.28 -6.26 18.23
C SER A 125 3.43 -4.82 17.74
N LEU A 126 2.33 -4.06 17.76
CA LEU A 126 2.35 -2.63 17.49
C LEU A 126 3.15 -1.84 18.54
N SER A 127 3.42 -2.43 19.70
CA SER A 127 4.25 -1.85 20.75
C SER A 127 5.75 -1.93 20.44
N ASP A 128 6.15 -2.77 19.48
CA ASP A 128 7.55 -3.06 19.17
C ASP A 128 8.16 -2.03 18.22
N VAL A 129 7.36 -1.06 17.75
CA VAL A 129 7.86 0.09 17.01
C VAL A 129 8.86 0.84 17.92
N PRO A 130 10.13 0.99 17.51
CA PRO A 130 11.13 1.67 18.32
C PRO A 130 10.72 3.12 18.56
N SER A 131 10.80 3.57 19.80
CA SER A 131 10.47 4.96 20.18
C SER A 131 11.33 5.99 19.43
N THR A 132 12.53 5.60 19.01
CA THR A 132 13.49 6.40 18.25
C THR A 132 13.08 6.59 16.78
N SER A 133 12.21 5.73 16.23
CA SER A 133 11.74 5.77 14.84
C SER A 133 10.22 5.73 14.76
N SER A 134 9.57 6.77 15.32
CA SER A 134 8.12 6.93 15.19
C SER A 134 7.73 7.04 13.70
N PRO A 135 6.74 6.27 13.21
CA PRO A 135 6.34 6.32 11.82
C PRO A 135 5.76 7.68 11.45
N ASP A 136 6.25 8.26 10.36
CA ASP A 136 5.72 9.48 9.79
C ASP A 136 4.43 9.22 9.03
N ILE A 137 4.36 8.06 8.37
CA ILE A 137 3.21 7.62 7.57
C ILE A 137 2.72 6.28 8.11
N ILE A 138 1.42 6.19 8.39
CA ILE A 138 0.75 4.95 8.79
C ILE A 138 -0.32 4.61 7.75
N MET A 139 -0.22 3.42 7.17
CA MET A 139 -1.20 2.89 6.23
C MET A 139 -1.82 1.63 6.80
N ALA A 140 -3.11 1.69 7.15
CA ALA A 140 -3.83 0.56 7.71
C ALA A 140 -4.90 0.06 6.74
N ARG A 141 -4.88 -1.25 6.47
CA ARG A 141 -5.97 -1.92 5.77
C ARG A 141 -6.85 -2.64 6.79
N SER A 142 -7.98 -2.02 7.13
CA SER A 142 -9.02 -2.72 7.89
C SER A 142 -9.82 -3.65 6.95
N PRO A 143 -9.96 -4.95 7.26
CA PRO A 143 -10.98 -5.77 6.61
C PRO A 143 -12.35 -5.12 6.78
N ARG A 144 -13.19 -5.17 5.73
CA ARG A 144 -14.56 -4.63 5.73
C ARG A 144 -15.45 -5.20 6.85
N THR A 145 -15.05 -6.32 7.45
CA THR A 145 -15.75 -7.08 8.50
C THR A 145 -15.00 -7.14 9.83
N ALA A 146 -13.80 -6.55 9.94
CA ALA A 146 -13.02 -6.62 11.17
C ALA A 146 -13.35 -5.47 12.12
N ARG A 147 -13.35 -5.76 13.44
CA ARG A 147 -13.36 -4.74 14.49
C ARG A 147 -12.22 -3.73 14.23
N PRO A 148 -12.46 -2.42 14.40
CA PRO A 148 -11.42 -1.40 14.22
C PRO A 148 -10.25 -1.69 15.16
N LEU A 149 -9.04 -1.66 14.62
CA LEU A 149 -7.81 -1.78 15.40
C LEU A 149 -7.74 -0.64 16.42
N ARG A 150 -7.65 -0.97 17.71
CA ARG A 150 -7.33 0.00 18.77
C ARG A 150 -5.83 0.23 18.77
N PHE A 151 -5.40 1.33 18.18
CA PHE A 151 -4.00 1.74 18.21
C PHE A 151 -3.71 2.45 19.55
N PRO A 152 -2.71 2.05 20.34
CA PRO A 152 -2.30 2.83 21.50
C PRO A 152 -1.61 4.11 21.01
N LEU A 153 -2.37 5.20 20.91
CA LEU A 153 -1.93 6.53 20.44
C LEU A 153 -0.87 7.20 21.34
N ARG A 154 -0.43 6.55 22.43
CA ARG A 154 0.42 7.13 23.47
C ARG A 154 1.88 7.35 23.08
N ARG A 155 2.36 6.83 21.94
CA ARG A 155 3.78 6.91 21.51
C ARG A 155 4.07 7.89 20.37
N CYS A 156 3.10 8.67 19.90
CA CYS A 156 3.41 9.82 19.04
C CYS A 156 4.08 10.90 19.90
N SER A 157 5.27 11.37 19.50
CA SER A 157 6.06 12.34 20.29
C SER A 157 5.23 13.56 20.71
N ARG A 158 5.50 14.09 21.91
CA ARG A 158 4.72 15.16 22.59
C ARG A 158 4.46 16.43 21.76
N ASN A 159 5.20 16.66 20.66
CA ASN A 159 4.98 17.75 19.71
C ASN A 159 4.03 17.42 18.52
N ARG A 160 3.49 16.20 18.44
CA ARG A 160 2.52 15.77 17.41
C ARG A 160 1.18 15.46 18.08
N ARG A 161 0.29 16.45 18.20
CA ARG A 161 -1.08 16.26 18.75
C ARG A 161 -1.84 15.23 17.91
N ALA A 162 -2.08 14.04 18.46
CA ALA A 162 -3.07 13.10 17.94
C ALA A 162 -4.47 13.57 18.37
N ARG A 163 -5.29 14.00 17.41
CA ARG A 163 -6.74 14.12 17.61
C ARG A 163 -7.40 12.91 16.99
N THR A 164 -8.20 12.19 17.78
CA THR A 164 -9.10 11.15 17.29
C THR A 164 -10.22 11.80 16.49
N SER A 165 -10.19 11.70 15.16
CA SER A 165 -11.40 11.88 14.36
C SER A 165 -12.09 10.53 14.21
N THR A 166 -13.33 10.44 14.69
CA THR A 166 -14.25 9.37 14.30
C THR A 166 -14.32 9.31 12.78
N TRP A 167 -14.04 8.12 12.23
CA TRP A 167 -14.00 7.82 10.80
C TRP A 167 -15.37 8.05 10.16
N ARG A 168 -15.58 9.21 9.50
CA ARG A 168 -16.84 9.50 8.81
C ARG A 168 -16.77 9.08 7.34
N ARG A 169 -17.78 8.33 6.91
CA ARG A 169 -18.04 7.89 5.53
C ARG A 169 -18.09 9.10 4.59
N SER A 170 -17.22 9.16 3.58
CA SER A 170 -17.56 9.82 2.30
C SER A 170 -18.18 8.79 1.35
N ARG A 171 -19.25 9.13 0.63
CA ARG A 171 -19.88 8.26 -0.37
C ARG A 171 -19.01 8.30 -1.63
N GLY A 172 -18.53 7.14 -2.11
CA GLY A 172 -17.69 7.03 -3.30
C GLY A 172 -16.92 5.71 -3.36
N ARG A 173 -16.99 5.01 -4.49
CA ARG A 173 -16.42 3.66 -4.71
C ARG A 173 -14.92 3.79 -5.05
N ARG A 174 -14.07 3.28 -4.14
CA ARG A 174 -12.60 3.04 -4.15
C ARG A 174 -11.97 3.80 -2.98
N ARG A 175 -11.41 3.06 -2.00
CA ARG A 175 -10.87 3.67 -0.77
C ARG A 175 -9.49 3.08 -0.43
N CYS A 176 -8.45 3.85 -0.70
CA CYS A 176 -7.25 3.85 0.12
C CYS A 176 -7.36 5.06 1.05
N TRP A 177 -7.13 4.86 2.35
CA TRP A 177 -7.21 5.91 3.35
C TRP A 177 -5.79 6.28 3.79
N ALA A 178 -5.40 7.53 3.53
CA ALA A 178 -4.17 8.10 4.08
C ALA A 178 -4.53 9.05 5.21
N TRP A 179 -3.76 8.98 6.31
CA TRP A 179 -3.87 9.91 7.42
C TRP A 179 -3.23 11.26 7.02
N ARG A 180 -4.02 12.35 6.96
CA ARG A 180 -3.53 13.73 6.79
C ARG A 180 -3.51 14.45 8.14
N ARG A 181 -2.44 15.21 8.43
CA ARG A 181 -2.46 16.23 9.49
C ARG A 181 -3.23 17.46 9.01
N GLY A 182 -4.03 18.03 9.91
CA GLY A 182 -4.59 19.37 9.78
C GLY A 182 -5.91 19.46 9.02
N THR A 183 -7.01 19.48 9.75
CA THR A 183 -8.22 20.22 9.32
C THR A 183 -8.93 20.75 10.56
N ARG A 184 -8.97 22.08 10.67
CA ARG A 184 -9.68 22.82 11.71
C ARG A 184 -11.16 22.82 11.31
N VAL A 185 -11.99 22.03 11.97
CA VAL A 185 -13.45 22.09 11.76
C VAL A 185 -13.94 23.35 12.47
N ARG A 186 -14.23 24.41 11.72
CA ARG A 186 -15.05 25.52 12.22
C ARG A 186 -16.48 25.01 12.27
N ARG A 187 -17.08 25.02 13.47
CA ARG A 187 -18.52 24.89 13.64
C ARG A 187 -19.16 26.19 13.16
N ARG A 188 -20.06 26.10 12.19
CA ARG A 188 -21.26 26.94 12.12
C ARG A 188 -22.42 25.99 12.35
#